data_AF-A0AAF0E492-F1
#
_entry.id   AF-A0AAF0E492-F1
#
_cell.length_a   1.000
_cell.length_b   1.000
_cell.length_c   1.000
_cell.angle_alpha   90.00
_cell.angle_beta   90.00
_cell.angle_gamma   90.00
#
_symmetry.space_group_name_H-M   'P 1'
#
loop_
_entity.id
_entity.type
_entity.pdbx_description
1 polymer ?
#
loop_
_entity_poly.entity_id
_entity_poly.type
_entity_poly.pdbx_seq_one_letter_code
_entity_poly.pdbx_strand_id
1 'polypeptide(L)'
;MASLGTAQGVPVTLVRVDEARATPIWLDGAVPTRPYMPRPSGRASRVLDGPEAYSEAVLHEALACIRAHHAAQPDWWTCQARALRRWPHERGACELAACVEAAERAPGSSRWAHVVHTNDGASEKRIVWERDTYVLPPRSAFLLTDLLPRGHRVPHGWADVRALLSAHGGASLVVVDPPWPNKSAERAQGHSGHGYGTVQDVYDMWRLRPALETLLGPDTLLAVWVTNAPRVQRFVTDKLMPALGVVHQATWAWLKVTAPTNAPPDTVLPLDRDARHFRRPYELVLVGARTPQPVAPRHILASVPLGHSAKPYLGGALGRGARRCT
;
A
#
# COMPACT_ATOMS: atom_id res chain seq x y z
N MET A 1 12.83 -5.75 -8.35
CA MET A 1 12.14 -7.02 -8.06
C MET A 1 12.94 -8.23 -8.55
N ALA A 2 12.71 -9.40 -7.96
CA ALA A 2 13.19 -10.70 -8.45
C ALA A 2 12.02 -11.68 -8.57
N SER A 3 11.86 -12.33 -9.73
CA SER A 3 10.87 -13.41 -9.91
C SER A 3 11.41 -14.69 -9.29
N LEU A 4 10.62 -15.36 -8.46
CA LEU A 4 11.03 -16.56 -7.73
C LEU A 4 10.37 -17.86 -8.27
N GLY A 5 9.68 -17.78 -9.41
CA GLY A 5 8.89 -18.88 -9.96
C GLY A 5 7.44 -18.83 -9.49
N THR A 6 6.85 -20.00 -9.28
CA THR A 6 5.43 -20.14 -8.91
C THR A 6 5.25 -21.05 -7.70
N ALA A 7 4.28 -20.74 -6.84
CA ALA A 7 3.80 -21.59 -5.75
C ALA A 7 2.39 -22.09 -6.09
N GLN A 8 2.21 -23.41 -6.28
CA GLN A 8 0.96 -24.00 -6.80
C GLN A 8 0.41 -23.24 -8.04
N GLY A 9 1.28 -22.86 -8.97
CA GLY A 9 0.92 -22.08 -10.17
C GLY A 9 0.70 -20.58 -9.95
N VAL A 10 0.83 -20.05 -8.73
CA VAL A 10 0.76 -18.61 -8.42
C VAL A 10 2.15 -18.00 -8.54
N PRO A 11 2.38 -16.96 -9.38
CA PRO A 11 3.65 -16.26 -9.45
C PRO A 11 4.08 -15.65 -8.10
N VAL A 12 5.36 -15.79 -7.77
CA VAL A 12 5.97 -15.23 -6.56
C VAL A 12 7.07 -14.25 -6.96
N THR A 13 6.99 -13.02 -6.46
CA THR A 13 7.98 -11.97 -6.75
C THR A 13 8.47 -11.32 -5.46
N LEU A 14 9.78 -11.24 -5.30
CA LEU A 14 10.43 -10.51 -4.21
C LEU A 14 10.62 -9.04 -4.61
N VAL A 15 10.04 -8.12 -3.84
CA VAL A 15 10.14 -6.68 -4.05
C VAL A 15 11.33 -6.15 -3.25
N ARG A 16 12.17 -5.32 -3.88
CA ARG A 16 13.25 -4.70 -3.13
C ARG A 16 12.70 -3.61 -2.20
N VAL A 17 13.28 -3.46 -1.01
CA VAL A 17 12.88 -2.44 -0.05
C VAL A 17 13.07 -1.04 -0.62
N ASP A 18 14.11 -0.82 -1.42
CA ASP A 18 14.49 0.46 -2.04
C ASP A 18 13.84 0.70 -3.40
N GLU A 19 12.94 -0.19 -3.83
CA GLU A 19 12.32 -0.08 -5.13
C GLU A 19 11.41 1.16 -5.20
N ALA A 20 11.70 2.05 -6.15
CA ALA A 20 11.02 3.34 -6.34
C ALA A 20 11.04 4.25 -5.09
N ARG A 21 12.05 4.11 -4.23
CA ARG A 21 12.25 4.94 -3.03
C ARG A 21 13.62 5.63 -3.07
N ALA A 22 13.70 6.76 -2.39
CA ALA A 22 14.98 7.39 -2.06
C ALA A 22 15.80 6.45 -1.15
N THR A 23 17.11 6.35 -1.42
CA THR A 23 18.04 5.50 -0.67
C THR A 23 19.13 6.37 -0.02
N PRO A 24 19.45 6.19 1.28
CA PRO A 24 18.95 5.14 2.18
C PRO A 24 17.50 5.36 2.62
N ILE A 25 16.82 4.26 2.95
CA ILE A 25 15.46 4.28 3.49
C ILE A 25 15.54 4.48 4.99
N TRP A 26 14.91 5.53 5.46
CA TRP A 26 14.84 5.85 6.87
C TRP A 26 13.60 5.23 7.50
N LEU A 27 13.83 4.48 8.58
CA LEU A 27 12.81 3.76 9.33
C LEU A 27 12.53 4.45 10.67
N ASP A 28 11.25 4.58 10.99
CA ASP A 28 10.77 5.19 12.24
C ASP A 28 10.79 4.23 13.43
N GLY A 29 11.08 2.96 13.19
CA GLY A 29 11.06 1.91 14.18
C GLY A 29 11.81 0.68 13.71
N ALA A 30 11.82 -0.35 14.56
CA ALA A 30 12.43 -1.62 14.21
C ALA A 30 11.60 -2.36 13.15
N VAL A 31 12.27 -2.85 12.12
CA VAL A 31 11.67 -3.83 11.19
C VAL A 31 11.64 -5.22 11.85
N PRO A 32 10.64 -6.05 11.57
CA PRO A 32 10.56 -7.39 12.17
C PRO A 32 11.72 -8.27 11.68
N THR A 33 12.59 -8.72 12.57
CA THR A 33 13.70 -9.64 12.25
C THR A 33 13.42 -11.09 12.61
N ARG A 34 12.29 -11.33 13.29
CA ARG A 34 11.81 -12.67 13.70
C ARG A 34 10.28 -12.70 13.59
N PRO A 35 9.67 -13.88 13.39
CA PRO A 35 8.22 -14.03 13.48
C PRO A 35 7.70 -13.53 14.84
N TYR A 36 6.56 -12.85 14.82
CA TYR A 36 5.87 -12.51 16.05
C TYR A 36 5.36 -13.79 16.72
N MET A 37 5.86 -14.04 17.93
CA MET A 37 5.39 -15.10 18.83
C MET A 37 4.22 -14.56 19.65
N PRO A 38 3.01 -15.07 19.43
CA PRO A 38 1.87 -14.53 20.13
C PRO A 38 1.80 -14.99 21.58
N ARG A 39 1.30 -14.11 22.46
CA ARG A 39 1.02 -14.51 23.84
C ARG A 39 -0.27 -15.33 23.89
N PRO A 40 -0.34 -16.41 24.71
CA PRO A 40 -1.57 -17.13 24.94
C PRO A 40 -2.66 -16.17 25.43
N SER A 41 -3.77 -16.06 24.72
CA SER A 41 -4.93 -15.31 25.19
C SER A 41 -5.98 -16.30 25.67
N GLY A 42 -6.44 -16.19 26.92
CA GLY A 42 -7.53 -17.02 27.46
C GLY A 42 -8.92 -16.74 26.86
N ARG A 43 -9.01 -15.98 25.76
CA ARG A 43 -10.27 -15.74 25.03
C ARG A 43 -10.45 -16.78 23.94
N ALA A 44 -11.65 -17.35 23.88
CA ALA A 44 -12.06 -18.26 22.82
C ALA A 44 -11.88 -17.61 21.44
N SER A 45 -11.26 -18.36 20.54
CA SER A 45 -11.08 -17.97 19.14
C SER A 45 -12.43 -17.78 18.46
N ARG A 46 -12.57 -16.71 17.68
CA ARG A 46 -13.55 -16.69 16.60
C ARG A 46 -12.85 -17.18 15.36
N VAL A 47 -13.21 -18.37 14.90
CA VAL A 47 -12.88 -18.84 13.55
C VAL A 47 -13.48 -17.82 12.58
N LEU A 48 -12.63 -17.17 11.79
CA LEU A 48 -13.11 -16.33 10.70
C LEU A 48 -13.56 -17.28 9.59
N ASP A 49 -14.87 -17.55 9.54
CA ASP A 49 -15.51 -18.30 8.48
C ASP A 49 -15.52 -17.47 7.18
N GLY A 50 -14.96 -18.05 6.12
CA GLY A 50 -14.93 -17.48 4.77
C GLY A 50 -13.83 -18.11 3.90
N PRO A 51 -14.03 -18.19 2.57
CA PRO A 51 -13.01 -18.69 1.66
C PRO A 51 -11.79 -17.75 1.68
N GLU A 52 -10.60 -18.33 1.80
CA GLU A 52 -9.35 -17.57 1.74
C GLU A 52 -8.97 -17.26 0.30
N ALA A 53 -8.44 -16.05 0.07
CA ALA A 53 -7.84 -15.71 -1.22
C ALA A 53 -6.61 -16.58 -1.54
N TYR A 54 -5.88 -17.06 -0.52
CA TYR A 54 -4.70 -17.91 -0.64
C TYR A 54 -4.70 -18.96 0.46
N SER A 55 -4.66 -20.23 0.07
CA SER A 55 -4.53 -21.37 0.99
C SER A 55 -3.15 -21.41 1.63
N GLU A 56 -3.05 -21.97 2.84
CA GLU A 56 -1.78 -22.19 3.55
C GLU A 56 -0.73 -22.91 2.69
N ALA A 57 -1.10 -23.93 1.91
CA ALA A 57 -0.17 -24.66 1.04
C ALA A 57 0.56 -23.74 0.03
N VAL A 58 -0.18 -22.85 -0.62
CA VAL A 58 0.39 -21.84 -1.55
C VAL A 58 1.34 -20.90 -0.81
N LEU A 59 0.99 -20.48 0.41
CA LEU A 59 1.81 -19.57 1.20
C LEU A 59 3.10 -20.24 1.70
N HIS A 60 3.02 -21.50 2.11
CA HIS A 60 4.18 -22.30 2.53
C HIS A 60 5.14 -22.54 1.37
N GLU A 61 4.64 -22.87 0.19
CA GLU A 61 5.48 -23.01 -1.00
C GLU A 61 6.09 -21.67 -1.45
N ALA A 62 5.34 -20.56 -1.37
CA ALA A 62 5.89 -19.24 -1.65
C ALA A 62 7.02 -18.87 -0.66
N LEU A 63 6.88 -19.21 0.62
CA LEU A 63 7.93 -19.05 1.61
C LEU A 63 9.16 -19.93 1.30
N ALA A 64 8.94 -21.17 0.85
CA ALA A 64 10.02 -22.04 0.39
C ALA A 64 10.80 -21.43 -0.79
N CYS A 65 10.10 -20.85 -1.78
CA CYS A 65 10.75 -20.11 -2.88
C CYS A 65 11.63 -18.95 -2.38
N ILE A 66 11.14 -18.19 -1.39
CA ILE A 66 11.88 -17.07 -0.79
C ILE A 66 13.13 -17.54 -0.05
N ARG A 67 13.02 -18.63 0.72
CA ARG A 67 14.16 -19.23 1.45
C ARG A 67 15.19 -19.83 0.48
N ALA A 68 14.76 -20.47 -0.59
CA ALA A 68 15.65 -20.96 -1.64
C ALA A 68 16.42 -19.81 -2.31
N HIS A 69 15.75 -18.70 -2.62
CA HIS A 69 16.39 -17.50 -3.15
C HIS A 69 17.40 -16.90 -2.16
N HIS A 70 17.09 -16.87 -0.87
CA HIS A 70 18.02 -16.43 0.17
C HIS A 70 19.30 -17.27 0.21
N ALA A 71 19.19 -18.59 0.13
CA ALA A 71 20.36 -19.47 0.07
C ALA A 71 21.19 -19.25 -1.21
N ALA A 72 20.52 -19.01 -2.34
CA ALA A 72 21.18 -18.87 -3.64
C ALA A 72 21.77 -17.47 -3.91
N GLN A 73 21.27 -16.41 -3.26
CA GLN A 73 21.60 -15.00 -3.56
C GLN A 73 21.85 -14.16 -2.30
N PRO A 74 22.81 -14.52 -1.42
CA PRO A 74 23.04 -13.83 -0.15
C PRO A 74 23.42 -12.34 -0.30
N ASP A 75 24.10 -11.98 -1.40
CA ASP A 75 24.48 -10.59 -1.69
C ASP A 75 23.26 -9.70 -1.94
N TRP A 76 22.22 -10.25 -2.56
CA TRP A 76 20.96 -9.53 -2.78
C TRP A 76 20.36 -9.10 -1.44
N TRP A 77 20.27 -10.03 -0.48
CA TRP A 77 19.72 -9.77 0.85
C TRP A 77 20.61 -8.85 1.69
N THR A 78 21.92 -8.95 1.54
CA THR A 78 22.89 -8.03 2.16
C THR A 78 22.71 -6.60 1.64
N CYS A 79 22.48 -6.43 0.34
CA CYS A 79 22.16 -5.14 -0.25
C CYS A 79 20.86 -4.56 0.33
N GLN A 80 19.82 -5.38 0.49
CA GLN A 80 18.56 -4.95 1.12
C GLN A 80 18.77 -4.47 2.56
N ALA A 81 19.56 -5.20 3.36
CA ALA A 81 19.89 -4.80 4.72
C ALA A 81 20.63 -3.46 4.75
N ARG A 82 21.56 -3.24 3.81
CA ARG A 82 22.30 -1.97 3.67
C ARG A 82 21.44 -0.81 3.21
N ALA A 83 20.31 -1.03 2.56
CA ALA A 83 19.40 0.05 2.17
C ALA A 83 18.62 0.62 3.37
N LEU A 84 18.45 -0.19 4.42
CA LEU A 84 17.73 0.22 5.63
C LEU A 84 18.63 1.02 6.58
N ARG A 85 18.12 2.16 7.06
CA ARG A 85 18.74 2.98 8.11
C ARG A 85 17.70 3.35 9.15
N ARG A 86 18.08 3.31 10.43
CA ARG A 86 17.24 3.88 11.49
C ARG A 86 17.39 5.38 11.48
N TRP A 87 16.27 6.07 11.57
CA TRP A 87 16.27 7.52 11.62
C TRP A 87 16.88 8.01 12.96
N PRO A 88 17.78 9.02 12.96
CA PRO A 88 18.52 9.40 14.17
C PRO A 88 17.77 10.34 15.14
N HIS A 89 16.63 10.93 14.74
CA HIS A 89 15.93 11.98 15.51
C HIS A 89 14.44 11.68 15.74
N GLU A 90 13.86 12.16 16.84
CA GLU A 90 12.41 12.14 17.02
C GLU A 90 11.76 13.09 15.99
N ARG A 91 10.80 12.60 15.21
CA ARG A 91 10.04 13.45 14.28
C ARG A 91 9.22 14.47 15.06
N GLY A 92 9.14 15.69 14.54
CA GLY A 92 8.05 16.61 14.86
C GLY A 92 6.70 15.94 14.58
N ALA A 93 5.69 16.25 15.40
CA ALA A 93 4.34 15.77 15.17
C ALA A 93 3.87 16.20 13.77
N CYS A 94 3.24 15.29 13.03
CA CYS A 94 2.81 15.54 11.66
C CYS A 94 1.67 16.58 11.64
N GLU A 95 2.02 17.84 11.36
CA GLU A 95 1.07 18.96 11.22
C GLU A 95 0.30 18.92 9.88
N LEU A 96 0.60 17.97 8.98
CA LEU A 96 -0.02 17.91 7.64
C LEU A 96 -1.54 17.75 7.70
N ALA A 97 -2.07 16.97 8.64
CA ALA A 97 -3.52 16.83 8.82
C ALA A 97 -4.14 18.15 9.27
N ALA A 98 -3.52 18.83 10.24
CA ALA A 98 -3.96 20.15 10.72
C ALA A 98 -3.89 21.20 9.60
N CYS A 99 -2.89 21.12 8.71
CA CYS A 99 -2.76 21.98 7.54
C CYS A 99 -3.95 21.81 6.57
N VAL A 100 -4.33 20.57 6.26
CA VAL A 100 -5.50 20.28 5.43
C VAL A 100 -6.77 20.77 6.13
N GLU A 101 -6.95 20.48 7.42
CA GLU A 101 -8.12 20.93 8.17
C GLU A 101 -8.25 22.45 8.26
N ALA A 102 -7.12 23.17 8.35
CA ALA A 102 -7.10 24.64 8.31
C ALA A 102 -7.48 25.15 6.93
N ALA A 103 -6.94 24.54 5.86
CA ALA A 103 -7.23 24.91 4.49
C ALA A 103 -8.70 24.62 4.09
N GLU A 104 -9.30 23.53 4.60
CA GLU A 104 -10.72 23.22 4.39
C GLU A 104 -11.64 24.22 5.12
N ARG A 105 -11.22 24.77 6.26
CA ARG A 105 -11.96 25.82 6.99
C ARG A 105 -11.88 27.19 6.33
N ALA A 106 -10.76 27.48 5.66
CA ALA A 106 -10.53 28.74 4.96
C ALA A 106 -9.77 28.48 3.64
N PRO A 107 -10.48 28.17 2.54
CA PRO A 107 -9.85 27.92 1.25
C PRO A 107 -8.95 29.08 0.81
N GLY A 108 -7.72 28.76 0.37
CA GLY A 108 -6.70 29.76 -0.02
C GLY A 108 -5.82 30.28 1.13
N SER A 109 -6.08 29.87 2.38
CA SER A 109 -5.24 30.25 3.54
C SER A 109 -3.89 29.53 3.60
N SER A 110 -3.75 28.37 2.94
CA SER A 110 -2.51 27.60 2.86
C SER A 110 -1.95 27.61 1.44
N ARG A 111 -0.64 27.83 1.31
CA ARG A 111 0.10 27.69 0.04
C ARG A 111 0.43 26.23 -0.30
N TRP A 112 0.16 25.30 0.60
CA TRP A 112 0.63 23.92 0.53
C TRP A 112 -0.50 22.92 0.32
N ALA A 113 -1.57 23.06 1.10
CA ALA A 113 -2.78 22.27 0.90
C ALA A 113 -3.51 22.76 -0.35
N HIS A 114 -4.11 21.84 -1.08
CA HIS A 114 -4.91 22.09 -2.29
C HIS A 114 -4.13 22.68 -3.48
N VAL A 115 -2.79 22.67 -3.42
CA VAL A 115 -1.89 23.07 -4.51
C VAL A 115 -1.07 21.87 -4.97
N VAL A 116 -0.97 21.66 -6.28
CA VAL A 116 -0.11 20.62 -6.85
C VAL A 116 1.33 21.11 -6.91
N HIS A 117 2.23 20.35 -6.30
CA HIS A 117 3.67 20.62 -6.31
C HIS A 117 4.36 19.59 -7.21
N THR A 118 5.11 20.05 -8.21
CA THR A 118 5.80 19.16 -9.16
C THR A 118 7.32 19.17 -8.97
N ASN A 119 7.91 18.03 -9.34
CA ASN A 119 9.32 17.85 -9.63
C ASN A 119 9.45 17.17 -10.99
N ASP A 120 9.53 17.97 -12.04
CA ASP A 120 9.71 17.49 -13.41
C ASP A 120 11.18 17.13 -13.72
N GLY A 121 12.09 17.40 -12.77
CA GLY A 121 13.52 17.14 -12.90
C GLY A 121 13.89 15.66 -12.81
N ALA A 122 15.13 15.36 -13.20
CA ALA A 122 15.72 14.03 -13.13
C ALA A 122 16.34 13.70 -11.75
N SER A 123 16.43 14.68 -10.86
CA SER A 123 16.97 14.54 -9.50
C SER A 123 15.90 14.83 -8.46
N GLU A 124 16.17 14.41 -7.22
CA GLU A 124 15.33 14.76 -6.08
C GLU A 124 15.27 16.28 -5.88
N LYS A 125 14.09 16.78 -5.52
CA LYS A 125 13.86 18.18 -5.18
C LYS A 125 13.52 18.28 -3.70
N ARG A 126 14.28 19.08 -2.96
CA ARG A 126 13.97 19.39 -1.56
C ARG A 126 12.97 20.54 -1.53
N ILE A 127 11.92 20.36 -0.75
CA ILE A 127 10.93 21.39 -0.46
C ILE A 127 10.93 21.64 1.04
N VAL A 128 10.82 22.90 1.45
CA VAL A 128 10.76 23.28 2.86
C VAL A 128 9.34 23.71 3.16
N TRP A 129 8.67 22.99 4.06
CA TRP A 129 7.33 23.32 4.54
C TRP A 129 7.40 23.63 6.03
N GLU A 130 6.99 24.85 6.40
CA GLU A 130 7.14 25.39 7.75
C GLU A 130 8.55 25.22 8.31
N ARG A 131 8.78 24.23 9.19
CA ARG A 131 10.08 23.93 9.80
C ARG A 131 10.70 22.63 9.30
N ASP A 132 9.97 21.87 8.49
CA ASP A 132 10.37 20.55 8.02
C ASP A 132 10.79 20.58 6.55
N THR A 133 11.71 19.67 6.20
CA THR A 133 12.17 19.48 4.83
C THR A 133 11.63 18.16 4.29
N TYR A 134 10.94 18.22 3.15
CA TYR A 134 10.45 17.04 2.44
C TYR A 134 11.23 16.86 1.13
N VAL A 135 11.25 15.62 0.65
CA VAL A 135 11.93 15.23 -0.58
C VAL A 135 10.90 14.78 -1.59
N LEU A 136 10.86 15.44 -2.75
CA LEU A 136 10.09 15.01 -3.91
C LEU A 136 10.98 14.17 -4.82
N PRO A 137 10.60 12.92 -5.11
CA PRO A 137 11.30 12.10 -6.10
C PRO A 137 11.36 12.77 -7.48
N PRO A 138 12.32 12.38 -8.34
CA PRO A 138 12.33 12.77 -9.74
C PRO A 138 10.99 12.42 -10.44
N ARG A 139 10.55 13.27 -11.37
CA ARG A 139 9.34 13.06 -12.19
C ARG A 139 8.11 12.71 -11.36
N SER A 140 7.90 13.45 -10.29
CA SER A 140 6.79 13.23 -9.37
C SER A 140 6.02 14.52 -9.13
N ALA A 141 4.78 14.37 -8.68
CA ALA A 141 3.98 15.46 -8.17
C ALA A 141 3.24 15.00 -6.91
N PHE A 142 2.92 15.92 -6.02
CA PHE A 142 2.06 15.63 -4.88
C PHE A 142 1.02 16.74 -4.69
N LEU A 143 -0.11 16.35 -4.10
CA LEU A 143 -1.18 17.22 -3.65
C LEU A 143 -1.52 16.82 -2.21
N LEU A 144 -1.46 17.78 -1.30
CA LEU A 144 -1.96 17.60 0.07
C LEU A 144 -3.43 18.06 0.11
N THR A 145 -4.37 17.13 0.31
CA THR A 145 -5.82 17.43 0.28
C THR A 145 -6.62 16.36 1.02
N ASP A 146 -7.88 16.67 1.35
CA ASP A 146 -8.83 15.66 1.86
C ASP A 146 -9.45 14.89 0.69
N LEU A 147 -9.15 13.59 0.59
CA LEU A 147 -9.72 12.70 -0.42
C LEU A 147 -11.10 12.14 -0.03
N LEU A 148 -11.57 12.39 1.19
CA LEU A 148 -12.86 11.92 1.72
C LEU A 148 -13.79 13.08 2.12
N PRO A 149 -13.91 14.13 1.29
CA PRO A 149 -14.63 15.33 1.68
C PRO A 149 -16.11 15.01 1.93
N ARG A 150 -16.72 15.74 2.87
CA ARG A 150 -18.18 15.66 3.10
C ARG A 150 -18.93 16.07 1.82
N GLY A 151 -20.02 15.37 1.51
CA GLY A 151 -20.93 15.76 0.42
C GLY A 151 -20.55 15.29 -0.98
N HIS A 152 -19.74 14.23 -1.13
CA HIS A 152 -19.41 13.61 -2.44
C HIS A 152 -18.93 14.62 -3.50
N ARG A 153 -18.07 15.56 -3.09
CA ARG A 153 -17.45 16.53 -4.00
C ARG A 153 -16.08 16.06 -4.47
N VAL A 154 -15.62 16.62 -5.57
CA VAL A 154 -14.23 16.49 -6.01
C VAL A 154 -13.32 17.22 -4.99
N PRO A 155 -12.15 16.67 -4.61
CA PRO A 155 -11.22 17.31 -3.69
C PRO A 155 -10.75 18.69 -4.16
N HIS A 156 -10.41 19.58 -3.23
CA HIS A 156 -9.76 20.84 -3.58
C HIS A 156 -8.37 20.58 -4.20
N GLY A 157 -7.99 21.39 -5.20
CA GLY A 157 -6.75 21.21 -5.98
C GLY A 157 -6.81 20.10 -7.04
N TRP A 158 -7.92 19.38 -7.15
CA TRP A 158 -8.03 18.23 -8.05
C TRP A 158 -8.07 18.59 -9.53
N ALA A 159 -8.50 19.82 -9.86
CA ALA A 159 -8.47 20.32 -11.23
C ALA A 159 -7.04 20.29 -11.81
N ASP A 160 -6.05 20.68 -11.02
CA ASP A 160 -4.64 20.67 -11.41
C ASP A 160 -4.11 19.24 -11.56
N VAL A 161 -4.55 18.31 -10.71
CA VAL A 161 -4.24 16.87 -10.86
C VAL A 161 -4.77 16.34 -12.19
N ARG A 162 -6.00 16.69 -12.55
CA ARG A 162 -6.60 16.30 -13.83
C ARG A 162 -5.90 16.92 -15.02
N ALA A 163 -5.49 18.19 -14.92
CA ALA A 163 -4.72 18.87 -15.96
C ALA A 163 -3.35 18.21 -16.15
N LEU A 164 -2.64 17.92 -15.04
CA LEU A 164 -1.35 17.24 -15.04
C LEU A 164 -1.45 15.86 -15.69
N LEU A 165 -2.46 15.06 -15.33
CA LEU A 165 -2.67 13.74 -15.93
C LEU A 165 -3.01 13.83 -17.42
N SER A 166 -3.89 14.77 -17.80
CA SER A 166 -4.22 14.99 -19.21
C SER A 166 -2.97 15.33 -20.04
N ALA A 167 -2.08 16.17 -19.51
CA ALA A 167 -0.81 16.51 -20.16
C ALA A 167 0.15 15.31 -20.31
N HIS A 168 -0.03 14.25 -19.53
CA HIS A 168 0.77 13.02 -19.56
C HIS A 168 0.04 11.82 -20.19
N GLY A 169 -1.10 12.04 -20.86
CA GLY A 169 -1.86 10.97 -21.51
C GLY A 169 -2.72 10.12 -20.56
N GLY A 170 -2.97 10.60 -19.35
CA GLY A 170 -3.77 9.92 -18.33
C GLY A 170 -2.95 8.97 -17.44
N ALA A 171 -3.65 8.28 -16.53
CA ALA A 171 -3.02 7.32 -15.63
C ALA A 171 -3.08 5.90 -16.22
N SER A 172 -1.95 5.20 -16.30
CA SER A 172 -1.95 3.76 -16.61
C SER A 172 -2.31 2.90 -15.39
N LEU A 173 -2.02 3.39 -14.19
CA LEU A 173 -2.24 2.70 -12.92
C LEU A 173 -2.63 3.71 -11.84
N VAL A 174 -3.76 3.47 -11.18
CA VAL A 174 -4.20 4.19 -9.99
C VAL A 174 -4.13 3.21 -8.81
N VAL A 175 -3.33 3.55 -7.79
CA VAL A 175 -3.19 2.75 -6.57
C VAL A 175 -3.85 3.49 -5.41
N VAL A 176 -4.70 2.80 -4.66
CA VAL A 176 -5.43 3.38 -3.53
C VAL A 176 -5.19 2.52 -2.28
N ASP A 177 -4.82 3.15 -1.15
CA ASP A 177 -4.73 2.51 0.17
C ASP A 177 -5.65 3.25 1.16
N PRO A 178 -6.98 2.98 1.13
CA PRO A 178 -7.91 3.71 1.97
C PRO A 178 -7.77 3.38 3.47
N PRO A 179 -8.15 4.32 4.36
CA PRO A 179 -8.13 4.11 5.80
C PRO A 179 -9.35 3.27 6.26
N TRP A 180 -9.41 2.01 5.84
CA TRP A 180 -10.51 1.09 6.13
C TRP A 180 -10.86 1.03 7.63
N PRO A 181 -12.14 0.76 7.99
CA PRO A 181 -12.52 0.57 9.38
C PRO A 181 -11.67 -0.50 10.05
N ASN A 182 -10.98 -0.12 11.14
CA ASN A 182 -10.10 -1.04 11.84
C ASN A 182 -10.03 -0.71 13.33
N LYS A 183 -10.76 -1.51 14.12
CA LYS A 183 -10.77 -1.44 15.60
C LYS A 183 -9.39 -1.49 16.25
N SER A 184 -8.39 -2.08 15.59
CA SER A 184 -7.02 -2.09 16.10
C SER A 184 -6.32 -0.74 15.91
N ALA A 185 -6.56 -0.07 14.79
CA ALA A 185 -6.02 1.27 14.53
C ALA A 185 -6.72 2.32 15.39
N GLU A 186 -8.05 2.22 15.54
CA GLU A 186 -8.86 3.06 16.45
C GLU A 186 -8.33 3.01 17.89
N ARG A 187 -8.02 1.82 18.40
CA ARG A 187 -7.44 1.67 19.74
C ARG A 187 -6.02 2.24 19.82
N ALA A 188 -5.21 2.09 18.77
CA ALA A 188 -3.84 2.63 18.75
C ALA A 188 -3.84 4.18 18.77
N GLN A 189 -4.81 4.82 18.10
CA GLN A 189 -5.05 6.27 18.24
C GLN A 189 -5.29 6.67 19.69
N GLY A 190 -6.22 5.98 20.37
CA GLY A 190 -6.59 6.31 21.75
C GLY A 190 -5.49 6.08 22.81
N HIS A 191 -4.51 5.20 22.55
CA HIS A 191 -3.46 4.86 23.53
C HIS A 191 -2.11 5.53 23.28
N SER A 192 -1.79 5.92 22.04
CA SER A 192 -0.42 6.34 21.68
C SER A 192 -0.33 7.61 20.86
N GLY A 193 -1.44 8.23 20.44
CA GLY A 193 -1.43 9.40 19.56
C GLY A 193 -0.85 9.15 18.14
N HIS A 194 -0.31 7.96 17.87
CA HIS A 194 0.37 7.59 16.63
C HIS A 194 -0.51 6.79 15.64
N GLY A 195 -1.83 6.79 15.82
CA GLY A 195 -2.75 6.17 14.88
C GLY A 195 -3.31 7.18 13.86
N TYR A 196 -3.65 6.71 12.66
CA TYR A 196 -4.40 7.50 11.67
C TYR A 196 -5.91 7.29 11.86
N GLY A 197 -6.72 8.29 11.51
CA GLY A 197 -8.17 8.19 11.59
C GLY A 197 -8.67 7.16 10.56
N THR A 198 -9.30 6.09 11.02
CA THR A 198 -10.03 5.16 10.14
C THR A 198 -11.46 5.63 9.96
N VAL A 199 -12.06 5.34 8.81
CA VAL A 199 -13.51 5.54 8.69
C VAL A 199 -14.27 4.56 9.56
N GLN A 200 -15.40 4.98 10.12
CA GLN A 200 -16.21 4.14 10.99
C GLN A 200 -17.05 3.14 10.19
N ASP A 201 -17.55 3.56 9.02
CA ASP A 201 -18.25 2.71 8.09
C ASP A 201 -17.45 2.54 6.79
N VAL A 202 -17.42 1.31 6.27
CA VAL A 202 -16.86 1.02 4.95
C VAL A 202 -17.55 1.85 3.86
N TYR A 203 -18.82 2.22 4.05
CA TYR A 203 -19.57 3.05 3.11
C TYR A 203 -19.08 4.50 3.04
N ASP A 204 -18.35 5.02 4.04
CA ASP A 204 -17.73 6.35 3.92
C ASP A 204 -16.69 6.40 2.79
N MET A 205 -16.19 5.24 2.34
CA MET A 205 -15.27 5.13 1.21
C MET A 205 -15.94 5.45 -0.13
N TRP A 206 -17.27 5.57 -0.19
CA TRP A 206 -17.97 6.13 -1.35
C TRP A 206 -17.53 7.55 -1.68
N ARG A 207 -17.00 8.29 -0.71
CA ARG A 207 -16.50 9.66 -0.92
C ARG A 207 -15.27 9.72 -1.83
N LEU A 208 -14.58 8.58 -2.06
CA LEU A 208 -13.48 8.50 -3.04
C LEU A 208 -13.99 8.57 -4.49
N ARG A 209 -15.25 8.22 -4.74
CA ARG A 209 -15.80 8.04 -6.09
C ARG A 209 -15.58 9.25 -7.00
N PRO A 210 -15.92 10.50 -6.62
CA PRO A 210 -15.76 11.66 -7.50
C PRO A 210 -14.32 11.88 -7.93
N ALA A 211 -13.35 11.60 -7.06
CA ALA A 211 -11.93 11.66 -7.38
C ALA A 211 -11.55 10.54 -8.36
N LEU A 212 -11.85 9.29 -8.02
CA LEU A 212 -11.46 8.12 -8.80
C LEU A 212 -12.07 8.09 -10.21
N GLU A 213 -13.35 8.46 -10.37
CA GLU A 213 -14.02 8.48 -11.69
C GLU A 213 -13.25 9.31 -12.72
N THR A 214 -12.62 10.39 -12.27
CA THR A 214 -11.87 11.32 -13.14
C THR A 214 -10.46 10.84 -13.50
N LEU A 215 -9.94 9.83 -12.79
CA LEU A 215 -8.61 9.27 -13.03
C LEU A 215 -8.64 8.05 -13.95
N LEU A 216 -9.79 7.39 -14.07
CA LEU A 216 -9.93 6.10 -14.73
C LEU A 216 -10.27 6.28 -16.21
N GLY A 217 -9.29 6.01 -17.07
CA GLY A 217 -9.47 5.79 -18.50
C GLY A 217 -9.87 4.34 -18.84
N PRO A 218 -10.04 4.01 -20.14
CA PRO A 218 -10.40 2.66 -20.59
C PRO A 218 -9.41 1.59 -20.11
N ASP A 219 -8.11 1.86 -20.24
CA ASP A 219 -7.02 0.92 -19.94
C ASP A 219 -6.33 1.19 -18.60
N THR A 220 -6.90 2.09 -17.78
CA THR A 220 -6.35 2.37 -16.45
C THR A 220 -6.61 1.21 -15.52
N LEU A 221 -5.55 0.62 -14.97
CA LEU A 221 -5.65 -0.33 -13.87
C LEU A 221 -5.97 0.41 -12.56
N LEU A 222 -6.99 -0.05 -11.85
CA LEU A 222 -7.29 0.35 -10.47
C LEU A 222 -6.83 -0.75 -9.53
N ALA A 223 -5.86 -0.45 -8.66
CA ALA A 223 -5.37 -1.34 -7.62
C ALA A 223 -5.74 -0.79 -6.23
N VAL A 224 -6.59 -1.50 -5.50
CA VAL A 224 -7.07 -1.08 -4.18
C VAL A 224 -6.52 -2.02 -3.12
N TRP A 225 -5.67 -1.51 -2.23
CA TRP A 225 -5.25 -2.25 -1.05
C TRP A 225 -6.44 -2.45 -0.12
N VAL A 226 -6.61 -3.68 0.37
CA VAL A 226 -7.68 -4.05 1.28
C VAL A 226 -7.14 -4.86 2.44
N THR A 227 -7.86 -4.79 3.57
CA THR A 227 -7.61 -5.70 4.68
C THR A 227 -8.11 -7.11 4.35
N ASN A 228 -7.75 -8.09 5.18
CA ASN A 228 -8.28 -9.45 5.07
C ASN A 228 -9.75 -9.57 5.52
N ALA A 229 -10.43 -8.49 5.85
CA ALA A 229 -11.84 -8.52 6.23
C ALA A 229 -12.73 -8.74 4.99
N PRO A 230 -13.55 -9.82 4.94
CA PRO A 230 -14.41 -10.09 3.79
C PRO A 230 -15.38 -8.96 3.45
N ARG A 231 -15.85 -8.20 4.47
CA ARG A 231 -16.71 -7.02 4.28
C ARG A 231 -16.03 -5.95 3.43
N VAL A 232 -14.74 -5.71 3.63
CA VAL A 232 -13.99 -4.70 2.86
C VAL A 232 -13.79 -5.18 1.42
N GLN A 233 -13.41 -6.44 1.24
CA GLN A 233 -13.25 -7.05 -0.08
C GLN A 233 -14.54 -6.98 -0.89
N ARG A 234 -15.67 -7.45 -0.32
CA ARG A 234 -17.00 -7.38 -0.96
C ARG A 234 -17.44 -5.95 -1.26
N PHE A 235 -17.18 -5.01 -0.37
CA PHE A 235 -17.48 -3.60 -0.67
C PHE A 235 -16.71 -3.12 -1.91
N VAL A 236 -15.43 -3.45 -2.02
CA VAL A 236 -14.61 -3.04 -3.17
C VAL A 236 -15.08 -3.73 -4.45
N THR A 237 -15.23 -5.07 -4.44
CA THR A 237 -15.57 -5.86 -5.64
C THR A 237 -17.02 -5.70 -6.08
N ASP A 238 -17.95 -5.62 -5.13
CA ASP A 238 -19.39 -5.72 -5.42
C ASP A 238 -20.06 -4.33 -5.46
N LYS A 239 -19.39 -3.27 -4.99
CA LYS A 239 -19.95 -1.92 -4.91
C LYS A 239 -19.06 -0.84 -5.52
N LEU A 240 -17.85 -0.63 -4.99
CA LEU A 240 -16.99 0.47 -5.40
C LEU A 240 -16.53 0.33 -6.86
N MET A 241 -15.94 -0.82 -7.22
CA MET A 241 -15.46 -1.07 -8.58
C MET A 241 -16.61 -1.01 -9.61
N PRO A 242 -17.75 -1.70 -9.43
CA PRO A 242 -18.87 -1.62 -10.38
C PRO A 242 -19.37 -0.19 -10.61
N ALA A 243 -19.48 0.63 -9.55
CA ALA A 243 -19.93 2.01 -9.69
C ALA A 243 -18.91 2.94 -10.37
N LEU A 244 -17.64 2.53 -10.47
CA LEU A 244 -16.61 3.20 -11.27
C LEU A 244 -16.56 2.68 -12.73
N GLY A 245 -17.43 1.74 -13.08
CA GLY A 245 -17.39 0.99 -14.35
C GLY A 245 -16.24 0.00 -14.44
N VAL A 246 -15.62 -0.36 -13.30
CA VAL A 246 -14.46 -1.24 -13.21
C VAL A 246 -14.91 -2.65 -12.91
N VAL A 247 -14.38 -3.62 -13.66
CA VAL A 247 -14.55 -5.05 -13.40
C VAL A 247 -13.32 -5.56 -12.64
N HIS A 248 -13.55 -6.32 -11.57
CA HIS A 248 -12.47 -6.99 -10.82
C HIS A 248 -11.83 -8.10 -11.67
N GLN A 249 -10.50 -8.10 -11.77
CA GLN A 249 -9.74 -9.02 -12.63
C GLN A 249 -8.71 -9.85 -11.86
N ALA A 250 -8.17 -9.34 -10.75
CA ALA A 250 -7.15 -10.06 -10.00
C ALA A 250 -7.16 -9.72 -8.50
N THR A 251 -6.80 -10.71 -7.69
CA THR A 251 -6.58 -10.57 -6.24
C THR A 251 -5.15 -10.97 -5.92
N TRP A 252 -4.27 -9.99 -5.74
CA TRP A 252 -2.87 -10.23 -5.40
C TRP A 252 -2.67 -10.15 -3.89
N ALA A 253 -1.64 -10.82 -3.38
CA ALA A 253 -1.24 -10.78 -1.99
C ALA A 253 0.13 -10.13 -1.82
N TRP A 254 0.27 -9.29 -0.79
CA TRP A 254 1.56 -8.89 -0.25
C TRP A 254 1.89 -9.73 0.97
N LEU A 255 2.77 -10.72 0.80
CA LEU A 255 3.33 -11.53 1.88
C LEU A 255 4.43 -10.75 2.61
N LYS A 256 4.25 -10.54 3.90
CA LYS A 256 5.20 -9.80 4.74
C LYS A 256 6.23 -10.76 5.31
N VAL A 257 7.49 -10.54 4.96
CA VAL A 257 8.62 -11.35 5.43
C VAL A 257 9.49 -10.57 6.41
N THR A 258 10.23 -11.29 7.24
CA THR A 258 11.21 -10.71 8.15
C THR A 258 12.32 -10.00 7.39
N ALA A 259 12.85 -8.94 8.00
CA ALA A 259 14.04 -8.25 7.52
C ALA A 259 15.23 -9.21 7.39
N PRO A 260 16.15 -8.96 6.44
CA PRO A 260 17.32 -9.81 6.25
C PRO A 260 18.16 -9.85 7.52
N THR A 261 18.52 -11.06 7.95
CA THR A 261 19.47 -11.32 9.03
C THR A 261 20.37 -12.47 8.60
N ASN A 262 21.24 -12.98 9.50
CA ASN A 262 21.99 -14.20 9.23
C ASN A 262 21.10 -15.47 9.23
N ALA A 263 19.85 -15.36 9.68
CA ALA A 263 18.89 -16.46 9.64
C ALA A 263 18.06 -16.44 8.35
N PRO A 264 17.56 -17.60 7.88
CA PRO A 264 16.65 -17.66 6.74
C PRO A 264 15.42 -16.76 6.95
N PRO A 265 14.91 -16.12 5.89
CA PRO A 265 13.71 -15.30 5.99
C PRO A 265 12.50 -16.13 6.38
N ASP A 266 11.63 -15.52 7.15
CA ASP A 266 10.36 -16.11 7.58
C ASP A 266 9.22 -15.11 7.40
N THR A 267 7.97 -15.56 7.58
CA THR A 267 6.84 -14.63 7.61
C THR A 267 6.77 -13.90 8.95
N VAL A 268 6.34 -12.63 8.93
CA VAL A 268 6.27 -11.81 10.16
C VAL A 268 5.25 -12.32 11.18
N LEU A 269 4.30 -13.13 10.72
CA LEU A 269 3.36 -13.92 11.52
C LEU A 269 3.39 -15.36 11.01
N PRO A 270 3.12 -16.37 11.85
CA PRO A 270 2.98 -17.75 11.40
C PRO A 270 1.96 -17.88 10.25
N LEU A 271 2.27 -18.76 9.29
CA LEU A 271 1.35 -19.10 8.20
C LEU A 271 0.19 -19.98 8.71
N ASP A 272 0.53 -20.93 9.59
CA ASP A 272 -0.43 -21.88 10.14
C ASP A 272 -1.47 -21.17 10.98
N ARG A 273 -2.74 -21.47 10.70
CA ARG A 273 -3.87 -20.99 11.51
C ARG A 273 -3.76 -21.55 12.92
N ASP A 274 -3.27 -20.72 13.81
CA ASP A 274 -3.52 -20.87 15.23
C ASP A 274 -4.87 -20.18 15.56
N ALA A 275 -5.78 -20.91 16.21
CA ALA A 275 -7.03 -20.35 16.73
C ALA A 275 -6.78 -19.09 17.59
N ARG A 276 -5.59 -18.93 18.15
CA ARG A 276 -5.23 -17.74 18.94
C ARG A 276 -4.96 -16.49 18.07
N HIS A 277 -4.85 -16.58 16.73
CA HIS A 277 -4.45 -15.48 15.82
C HIS A 277 -5.36 -15.29 14.62
N PHE A 278 -6.13 -14.20 14.62
CA PHE A 278 -6.96 -13.78 13.49
C PHE A 278 -6.21 -12.93 12.45
N ARG A 279 -4.93 -12.61 12.69
CA ARG A 279 -4.12 -11.76 11.80
C ARG A 279 -3.42 -12.61 10.76
N ARG A 280 -3.34 -12.09 9.54
CA ARG A 280 -2.64 -12.75 8.43
C ARG A 280 -1.26 -12.15 8.22
N PRO A 281 -0.27 -12.95 7.78
CA PRO A 281 1.06 -12.47 7.38
C PRO A 281 1.04 -11.76 6.03
N TYR A 282 -0.14 -11.55 5.43
CA TYR A 282 -0.28 -10.86 4.16
C TYR A 282 -1.42 -9.84 4.17
N GLU A 283 -1.36 -8.88 3.26
CA GLU A 283 -2.47 -8.00 2.89
C GLU A 283 -2.84 -8.24 1.43
N LEU A 284 -4.05 -7.85 1.01
CA LEU A 284 -4.52 -8.07 -0.35
C LEU A 284 -4.55 -6.75 -1.13
N VAL A 285 -4.33 -6.83 -2.43
CA VAL A 285 -4.64 -5.76 -3.38
C VAL A 285 -5.55 -6.31 -4.46
N LEU A 286 -6.71 -5.66 -4.61
CA LEU A 286 -7.72 -6.01 -5.60
C LEU A 286 -7.48 -5.14 -6.83
N VAL A 287 -7.33 -5.77 -7.98
CA VAL A 287 -7.02 -5.11 -9.25
C VAL A 287 -8.19 -5.28 -10.20
N GLY A 288 -8.58 -4.18 -10.84
CA GLY A 288 -9.60 -4.17 -11.87
C GLY A 288 -9.31 -3.11 -12.93
N ALA A 289 -10.03 -3.20 -14.05
CA ALA A 289 -10.06 -2.16 -15.09
C ALA A 289 -11.43 -2.14 -15.77
N ARG A 290 -11.68 -1.10 -16.58
CA ARG A 290 -12.92 -0.99 -17.37
C ARG A 290 -12.94 -1.97 -18.54
N THR A 291 -11.79 -2.20 -19.15
CA THR A 291 -11.57 -3.23 -20.17
C THR A 291 -10.76 -4.40 -19.58
N PRO A 292 -10.91 -5.64 -20.08
CA PRO A 292 -10.03 -6.75 -19.72
C PRO A 292 -8.56 -6.41 -19.98
N GLN A 293 -7.71 -6.58 -18.96
CA GLN A 293 -6.28 -6.32 -19.03
C GLN A 293 -5.49 -7.62 -18.80
N PRO A 294 -4.27 -7.76 -19.36
CA PRO A 294 -3.43 -8.94 -19.20
C PRO A 294 -2.76 -8.97 -17.82
N VAL A 295 -3.55 -9.03 -16.75
CA VAL A 295 -3.11 -9.10 -15.35
C VAL A 295 -3.29 -10.53 -14.85
N ALA A 296 -2.25 -11.08 -14.22
CA ALA A 296 -2.34 -12.40 -13.60
C ALA A 296 -3.46 -12.40 -12.52
N PRO A 297 -4.44 -13.34 -12.55
CA PRO A 297 -5.54 -13.33 -11.58
C PRO A 297 -5.09 -13.42 -10.11
N ARG A 298 -3.92 -14.04 -9.89
CA ARG A 298 -3.28 -14.23 -8.58
C ARG A 298 -1.78 -13.97 -8.71
N HIS A 299 -1.19 -13.36 -7.70
CA HIS A 299 0.25 -13.07 -7.61
C HIS A 299 0.61 -12.82 -6.14
N ILE A 300 1.74 -13.36 -5.68
CA ILE A 300 2.30 -13.08 -4.37
C ILE A 300 3.51 -12.15 -4.51
N LEU A 301 3.39 -10.92 -4.02
CA LEU A 301 4.49 -10.01 -3.81
C LEU A 301 5.02 -10.22 -2.40
N ALA A 302 6.32 -10.45 -2.24
CA ALA A 302 6.95 -10.60 -0.93
C ALA A 302 7.88 -9.41 -0.67
N SER A 303 7.80 -8.82 0.53
CA SER A 303 8.76 -7.80 0.95
C SER A 303 8.82 -7.65 2.47
N VAL A 304 9.90 -7.02 2.93
CA VAL A 304 10.03 -6.57 4.31
C VAL A 304 9.07 -5.39 4.55
N PRO A 305 8.25 -5.40 5.60
CA PRO A 305 7.44 -4.24 5.97
C PRO A 305 8.33 -3.17 6.60
N LEU A 306 8.29 -1.95 6.04
CA LEU A 306 9.19 -0.84 6.42
C LEU A 306 8.62 0.07 7.52
N GLY A 307 7.39 -0.17 7.96
CA GLY A 307 6.70 0.65 8.94
C GLY A 307 5.20 0.38 8.93
N HIS A 308 4.46 1.11 9.75
CA HIS A 308 3.01 1.02 9.77
C HIS A 308 2.42 1.47 8.41
N SER A 309 1.65 0.58 7.77
CA SER A 309 0.99 0.81 6.47
C SER A 309 1.92 1.11 5.28
N ALA A 310 3.24 0.91 5.38
CA ALA A 310 4.16 1.11 4.27
C ALA A 310 4.11 -0.06 3.26
N LYS A 311 3.25 0.07 2.24
CA LYS A 311 3.05 -0.94 1.18
C LYS A 311 4.26 -1.05 0.23
N PRO A 312 4.51 -2.21 -0.40
CA PRO A 312 5.55 -2.36 -1.41
C PRO A 312 5.20 -1.62 -2.70
N TYR A 313 6.21 -1.29 -3.50
CA TYR A 313 6.01 -0.69 -4.81
C TYR A 313 5.35 -1.69 -5.78
N LEU A 314 4.20 -1.31 -6.34
CA LEU A 314 3.45 -2.15 -7.28
C LEU A 314 3.80 -1.88 -8.75
N GLY A 315 4.35 -0.70 -9.07
CA GLY A 315 4.50 -0.25 -10.46
C GLY A 315 5.39 -1.15 -11.31
N GLY A 316 6.42 -1.77 -10.72
CA GLY A 316 7.27 -2.73 -11.42
C GLY A 316 6.53 -4.01 -11.87
N ALA A 317 5.52 -4.43 -11.09
CA ALA A 317 4.75 -5.65 -11.34
C ALA A 317 3.49 -5.39 -12.19
N LEU A 318 2.71 -4.36 -11.86
CA LEU A 318 1.46 -4.03 -12.56
C LEU A 318 1.69 -3.13 -13.80
N GLY A 319 2.69 -2.25 -13.76
CA GLY A 319 2.95 -1.28 -14.83
C GLY A 319 3.53 -1.86 -16.13
N ARG A 320 3.90 -3.15 -16.14
CA ARG A 320 4.38 -3.85 -17.35
C ARG A 320 3.26 -4.47 -18.20
N GLY A 321 2.05 -4.62 -17.66
CA GLY A 321 0.89 -5.13 -18.40
C GLY A 321 0.34 -4.12 -19.42
N ALA A 322 0.47 -2.82 -19.14
CA ALA A 322 -0.11 -1.74 -19.94
C ALA A 322 0.80 -1.22 -21.09
N ARG A 323 2.03 -1.73 -21.24
CA ARG A 323 3.01 -1.23 -22.24
C ARG A 323 3.30 -2.20 -23.40
N ARG A 324 2.43 -3.18 -23.66
CA ARG A 324 2.64 -4.18 -24.73
C ARG A 324 1.80 -3.97 -26.00
N CYS A 325 1.25 -2.77 -26.21
CA CYS A 325 0.59 -2.41 -27.46
C CYS A 325 1.14 -1.07 -27.99
N THR A 326 2.33 -1.11 -28.59
CA THR A 326 2.78 -0.19 -29.66
C THR A 326 3.77 -0.95 -30.53
#